data_AF-A0A937XFP4-F1
#
_entry.id   AF-A0A937XFP4-F1
#
_cell.length_a   1.000
_cell.length_b   1.000
_cell.length_c   1.000
_cell.angle_alpha   90.00
_cell.angle_beta   90.00
_cell.angle_gamma   90.00
#
_symmetry.space_group_name_H-M   'P 1'
#
loop_
_entity.id
_entity.type
_entity.pdbx_description
1 polymer ?
#
loop_
_entity_poly.entity_id
_entity_poly.type
_entity_poly.pdbx_seq_one_letter_code
_entity_poly.pdbx_strand_id
1 'polypeptide(L)'
;MTTQRTRNLQSAACILHLAVLLLFLSSCSQVRQVSPADALTDEERLNYLVLAALASDAAQQYASAGSAMSRADYLDWFWKNPPISVLTSPSPLLPSPSIFYRQRALQARMYFGATDLLNDDRVRTYIRHGPARREQYETRFIDTETSRIFVNPAEIWSYDSLGRQYDFVRTGTAFKIVGESRYGPRAMMPALEPAVFARSAPEFASATRPLGLEVSLGRLSQHGDSVEVELAFGIPLRTILAEFQPQSQPLINVAIDLVPRAKGTPAHSSSWLSCSMPPDTTAVDFAVGREVFNLPADIYTFSVTAVTADGQAASKKVQDLNLIDYARRNQPVSDVLFYSLVDSTSQSSQFNRLDWTRVVPLVASRVRSGQSFYVLYEIYHLGQDSTGNHNAQVNYELVQRETREKAVLPAPQRYITGIGSTGVAVERVHTMDLKPGPYLLISRVTDMLASPDDSHTASATAEFEILPRR
;
A
#
# COMPACT_ATOMS: atom_id res chain seq x y z
N MET A 1 15.82 25.47 -64.66
CA MET A 1 15.79 25.45 -63.18
C MET A 1 14.43 25.04 -62.58
N THR A 2 13.32 25.11 -63.31
CA THR A 2 11.97 24.75 -62.82
C THR A 2 11.69 23.25 -62.75
N THR A 3 12.33 22.43 -63.60
CA THR A 3 12.16 20.96 -63.65
C THR A 3 12.88 20.20 -62.53
N GLN A 4 13.83 20.82 -61.84
CA GLN A 4 14.56 20.18 -60.74
C GLN A 4 13.81 20.30 -59.40
N ARG A 5 12.93 21.31 -59.27
CA ARG A 5 12.15 21.58 -58.05
C ARG A 5 10.95 20.63 -57.88
N THR A 6 10.37 20.15 -58.98
CA THR A 6 9.23 19.22 -58.95
C THR A 6 9.63 17.80 -58.56
N ARG A 7 10.84 17.33 -58.94
CA ARG A 7 11.37 16.03 -58.50
C ARG A 7 11.64 15.96 -57.00
N ASN A 8 12.13 17.05 -56.40
CA ASN A 8 12.40 17.08 -54.95
C ASN A 8 11.11 17.06 -54.11
N LEU A 9 10.01 17.65 -54.61
CA LEU A 9 8.71 17.63 -53.93
C LEU A 9 8.05 16.25 -53.98
N GLN A 10 8.16 15.52 -55.10
CA GLN A 10 7.66 14.14 -55.19
C GLN A 10 8.45 13.17 -54.30
N SER A 11 9.77 13.34 -54.19
CA SER A 11 10.60 12.51 -53.31
C SER A 11 10.27 12.72 -51.84
N ALA A 12 10.00 13.96 -51.41
CA ALA A 12 9.63 14.26 -50.02
C ALA A 12 8.25 13.69 -49.65
N ALA A 13 7.28 13.73 -50.56
CA ALA A 13 5.95 13.15 -50.34
C ALA A 13 6.00 11.62 -50.17
N CYS A 14 6.80 10.91 -50.99
CA CYS A 14 7.00 9.46 -50.87
C CYS A 14 7.66 9.07 -49.54
N ILE A 15 8.67 9.81 -49.08
CA ILE A 15 9.35 9.53 -47.80
C ILE A 15 8.38 9.72 -46.63
N LEU A 16 7.54 10.77 -46.67
CA LEU A 16 6.55 11.01 -45.62
C LEU A 16 5.47 9.91 -45.58
N HIS A 17 4.98 9.45 -46.74
CA HIS A 17 3.98 8.39 -46.78
C HIS A 17 4.55 7.04 -46.32
N LEU A 18 5.79 6.73 -46.66
CA LEU A 18 6.47 5.52 -46.19
C LEU A 18 6.72 5.59 -44.66
N ALA A 19 7.12 6.73 -44.13
CA ALA A 19 7.31 6.92 -42.69
C ALA A 19 5.99 6.82 -41.92
N VAL A 20 4.89 7.39 -42.44
CA VAL A 20 3.55 7.27 -41.85
C VAL A 20 3.07 5.81 -41.92
N LEU A 21 3.28 5.10 -43.04
CA LEU A 21 2.93 3.68 -43.17
C LEU A 21 3.74 2.81 -42.19
N LEU A 22 5.04 3.06 -42.04
CA LEU A 22 5.90 2.35 -41.08
C LEU A 22 5.49 2.65 -39.64
N LEU A 23 5.11 3.90 -39.32
CA LEU A 23 4.56 4.27 -38.03
C LEU A 23 3.24 3.53 -37.79
N PHE A 24 2.30 3.52 -38.75
CA PHE A 24 1.04 2.77 -38.64
C PHE A 24 1.26 1.26 -38.49
N LEU A 25 2.19 0.68 -39.24
CA LEU A 25 2.54 -0.74 -39.13
C LEU A 25 3.21 -1.06 -37.79
N SER A 26 4.04 -0.17 -37.26
CA SER A 26 4.67 -0.32 -35.93
C SER A 26 3.68 -0.08 -34.78
N SER A 27 2.67 0.77 -34.95
CA SER A 27 1.62 1.01 -33.96
C SER A 27 0.50 -0.03 -33.99
N CYS A 28 0.32 -0.72 -35.12
CA CYS A 28 -0.61 -1.85 -35.24
C CYS A 28 0.04 -3.21 -34.91
N SER A 29 1.36 -3.29 -34.78
CA SER A 29 2.07 -4.52 -34.42
C SER A 29 2.18 -4.72 -32.90
N GLN A 30 1.06 -4.72 -32.19
CA GLN A 30 0.95 -5.60 -31.03
C GLN A 30 0.57 -6.99 -31.54
N VAL A 31 1.44 -7.58 -32.36
CA VAL A 31 1.31 -9.00 -32.70
C VAL A 31 1.54 -9.75 -31.40
N ARG A 32 0.46 -10.24 -30.80
CA ARG A 32 0.51 -11.11 -29.62
C ARG A 32 1.48 -12.24 -29.94
N GLN A 33 2.66 -12.22 -29.33
CA GLN A 33 3.59 -13.34 -29.45
C GLN A 33 2.86 -14.56 -28.91
N VAL A 34 2.58 -15.52 -29.79
CA VAL A 34 1.94 -16.78 -29.42
C VAL A 34 2.92 -17.48 -28.50
N SER A 35 2.53 -17.62 -27.23
CA SER A 35 3.33 -18.33 -26.25
C SER A 35 3.28 -19.83 -26.57
N PRO A 36 4.32 -20.61 -26.21
CA PRO A 36 4.26 -22.07 -26.34
C PRO A 36 3.02 -22.69 -25.67
N ALA A 37 2.50 -22.04 -24.62
CA ALA A 37 1.29 -22.47 -23.92
C ALA A 37 0.00 -22.34 -24.76
N ASP A 38 -0.03 -21.44 -25.74
CA ASP A 38 -1.19 -21.29 -26.64
C ASP A 38 -1.32 -22.50 -27.58
N ALA A 39 -0.24 -23.24 -27.86
CA ALA A 39 -0.23 -24.44 -28.70
C ALA A 39 -0.66 -25.73 -27.96
N LEU A 40 -0.82 -25.68 -26.64
CA LEU A 40 -1.20 -26.83 -25.82
C LEU A 40 -2.68 -27.19 -26.01
N THR A 41 -3.01 -28.47 -25.85
CA THR A 41 -4.41 -28.92 -25.74
C THR A 41 -5.08 -28.38 -24.48
N ASP A 42 -6.42 -28.43 -24.38
CA ASP A 42 -7.12 -27.88 -23.22
C ASP A 42 -6.75 -28.55 -21.89
N GLU A 43 -6.47 -29.85 -21.90
CA GLU A 43 -6.00 -30.55 -20.71
C GLU A 43 -4.56 -30.16 -20.36
N GLU A 44 -3.67 -30.07 -21.34
CA GLU A 44 -2.30 -29.62 -21.13
C GLU A 44 -2.23 -28.16 -20.68
N ARG A 45 -3.10 -27.28 -21.19
CA ARG A 45 -3.25 -25.89 -20.71
C ARG A 45 -3.64 -25.86 -19.24
N LEU A 46 -4.53 -26.75 -18.80
CA LEU A 46 -4.92 -26.84 -17.41
C LEU A 46 -3.74 -27.25 -16.51
N ASN A 47 -2.96 -28.25 -16.95
CA ASN A 47 -1.75 -28.67 -16.25
C ASN A 47 -0.69 -27.55 -16.23
N TYR A 48 -0.52 -26.84 -17.35
CA TYR A 48 0.32 -25.66 -17.45
C TYR A 48 -0.09 -24.58 -16.45
N LEU A 49 -1.39 -24.29 -16.31
CA LEU A 49 -1.90 -23.31 -15.34
C LEU A 49 -1.61 -23.73 -13.89
N VAL A 50 -1.73 -25.02 -13.57
CA VAL A 50 -1.36 -25.54 -12.26
C VAL A 50 0.12 -25.32 -11.99
N LEU A 51 0.99 -25.70 -12.93
CA LEU A 51 2.43 -25.47 -12.80
C LEU A 51 2.73 -23.98 -12.69
N ALA A 52 2.15 -23.12 -13.54
CA ALA A 52 2.38 -21.68 -13.52
C ALA A 52 1.93 -21.03 -12.20
N ALA A 53 0.88 -21.56 -11.56
CA ALA A 53 0.45 -21.12 -10.25
C ALA A 53 1.40 -21.57 -9.13
N LEU A 54 2.14 -22.67 -9.27
CA LEU A 54 3.00 -23.20 -8.19
C LEU A 54 4.48 -22.84 -8.38
N ALA A 55 4.98 -22.94 -9.61
CA ALA A 55 6.35 -22.73 -10.04
C ALA A 55 6.37 -22.29 -11.51
N SER A 56 6.53 -20.98 -11.75
CA SER A 56 6.41 -20.39 -13.08
C SER A 56 7.46 -20.91 -14.08
N ASP A 57 8.65 -21.21 -13.60
CA ASP A 57 9.74 -21.85 -14.34
C ASP A 57 9.38 -23.28 -14.76
N ALA A 58 8.75 -24.06 -13.88
CA ALA A 58 8.30 -25.41 -14.20
C ALA A 58 7.23 -25.41 -15.30
N ALA A 59 6.34 -24.42 -15.29
CA ALA A 59 5.36 -24.23 -16.37
C ALA A 59 6.03 -23.97 -17.72
N GLN A 60 7.10 -23.16 -17.76
CA GLN A 60 7.83 -22.89 -19.01
C GLN A 60 8.55 -24.14 -19.53
N GLN A 61 9.18 -24.92 -18.64
CA GLN A 61 9.80 -26.20 -19.00
C GLN A 61 8.77 -27.17 -19.57
N TYR A 62 7.60 -27.28 -18.93
CA TYR A 62 6.48 -28.09 -19.40
C TYR A 62 5.98 -27.64 -20.79
N ALA A 63 5.74 -26.35 -20.99
CA ALA A 63 5.28 -25.83 -22.28
C ALA A 63 6.32 -26.00 -23.41
N SER A 64 7.61 -26.00 -23.04
CA SER A 64 8.72 -26.17 -23.99
C SER A 64 9.04 -27.64 -24.28
N ALA A 65 8.47 -28.59 -23.55
CA ALA A 65 8.68 -30.01 -23.81
C ALA A 65 8.03 -30.38 -25.15
N GLY A 66 8.88 -30.78 -26.11
CA GLY A 66 8.52 -30.90 -27.54
C GLY A 66 7.49 -31.98 -27.89
N SER A 67 7.07 -32.83 -26.95
CA SER A 67 6.06 -33.86 -27.17
C SER A 67 5.11 -34.01 -25.98
N ALA A 68 3.91 -34.55 -26.22
CA ALA A 68 2.93 -34.85 -25.18
C ALA A 68 3.46 -35.87 -24.16
N MET A 69 4.26 -36.85 -24.60
CA MET A 69 4.90 -37.83 -23.72
C MET A 69 5.90 -37.15 -22.79
N SER A 70 6.80 -36.31 -23.34
CA SER A 70 7.76 -35.54 -22.53
C SER A 70 7.08 -34.64 -21.51
N ARG A 71 5.92 -34.08 -21.86
CA ARG A 71 5.07 -33.30 -20.94
C ARG A 71 4.49 -34.16 -19.81
N ALA A 72 3.99 -35.34 -20.13
CA ALA A 72 3.47 -36.28 -19.13
C ALA A 72 4.59 -36.74 -18.17
N ASP A 73 5.75 -37.11 -18.70
CA ASP A 73 6.94 -37.49 -17.92
C ASP A 73 7.39 -36.34 -17.00
N TYR A 74 7.39 -35.10 -17.52
CA TYR A 74 7.73 -33.92 -16.73
C TYR A 74 6.75 -33.67 -15.57
N LEU A 75 5.44 -33.83 -15.80
CA LEU A 75 4.43 -33.70 -14.75
C LEU A 75 4.62 -34.76 -13.66
N ASP A 76 4.85 -36.01 -14.04
CA ASP A 76 5.12 -37.09 -13.07
C ASP A 76 6.37 -36.79 -12.24
N TRP A 77 7.45 -36.34 -12.89
CA TRP A 77 8.67 -35.91 -12.20
C TRP A 77 8.41 -34.73 -11.23
N PHE A 78 7.67 -33.70 -11.65
CA PHE A 78 7.37 -32.53 -10.82
C PHE A 78 6.61 -32.92 -9.55
N TRP A 79 5.61 -33.80 -9.66
CA TRP A 79 4.83 -34.24 -8.50
C TRP A 79 5.58 -35.21 -7.59
N LYS A 80 6.59 -35.93 -8.11
CA LYS A 80 7.53 -36.71 -7.29
C LYS A 80 8.57 -35.83 -6.60
N ASN A 81 8.89 -34.67 -7.17
CA ASN A 81 9.93 -33.75 -6.68
C ASN A 81 9.39 -32.31 -6.57
N PRO A 82 8.29 -32.06 -5.83
CA PRO A 82 7.68 -30.74 -5.81
C PRO A 82 8.57 -29.74 -5.06
N PRO A 83 8.51 -28.44 -5.42
CA PRO A 83 9.19 -27.40 -4.66
C PRO A 83 8.74 -27.39 -3.19
N ILE A 84 9.62 -26.99 -2.28
CA ILE A 84 9.32 -26.94 -0.83
C ILE A 84 8.08 -26.07 -0.53
N SER A 85 7.86 -25.00 -1.31
CA SER A 85 6.68 -24.13 -1.20
C SER A 85 5.35 -24.83 -1.49
N VAL A 86 5.38 -25.98 -2.17
CA VAL A 86 4.20 -26.78 -2.51
C VAL A 86 3.94 -27.88 -1.47
N LEU A 87 4.94 -28.22 -0.65
CA LEU A 87 4.88 -29.31 0.34
C LEU A 87 4.03 -29.01 1.58
N THR A 88 3.59 -27.75 1.79
CA THR A 88 2.58 -27.42 2.79
C THR A 88 1.20 -27.90 2.30
N SER A 89 1.00 -29.22 2.30
CA SER A 89 -0.32 -29.81 2.02
C SER A 89 -1.31 -29.33 3.09
N PRO A 90 -2.51 -28.85 2.74
CA PRO A 90 -3.39 -28.20 3.72
C PRO A 90 -4.01 -29.14 4.75
N SER A 91 -3.92 -30.46 4.58
CA SER A 91 -4.38 -31.46 5.57
C SER A 91 -4.04 -32.87 5.06
N PRO A 92 -3.72 -33.84 5.94
CA PRO A 92 -3.65 -35.26 5.57
C PRO A 92 -5.00 -35.84 5.09
N LEU A 93 -6.10 -35.10 5.28
CA LEU A 93 -7.44 -35.47 4.82
C LEU A 93 -7.73 -35.08 3.36
N LEU A 94 -6.82 -34.35 2.71
CA LEU A 94 -7.00 -33.91 1.31
C LEU A 94 -6.49 -34.96 0.32
N PRO A 95 -7.03 -34.98 -0.92
CA PRO A 95 -6.50 -35.81 -2.00
C PRO A 95 -5.03 -35.45 -2.29
N SER A 96 -4.35 -36.27 -3.08
CA SER A 96 -2.96 -35.99 -3.48
C SER A 96 -2.83 -34.54 -4.01
N PRO A 97 -1.69 -33.86 -3.78
CA PRO A 97 -1.51 -32.46 -4.19
C PRO A 97 -1.83 -32.22 -5.68
N SER A 98 -1.50 -33.18 -6.55
CA SER A 98 -1.80 -33.11 -7.98
C SER A 98 -3.32 -33.06 -8.25
N ILE A 99 -4.10 -33.92 -7.62
CA ILE A 99 -5.56 -33.94 -7.74
C ILE A 99 -6.15 -32.66 -7.15
N PHE A 100 -5.66 -32.22 -6.00
CA PHE A 100 -6.13 -31.01 -5.32
C PHE A 100 -5.98 -29.76 -6.19
N TYR A 101 -4.78 -29.50 -6.73
CA TYR A 101 -4.55 -28.33 -7.57
C TYR A 101 -5.23 -28.44 -8.94
N ARG A 102 -5.34 -29.66 -9.50
CA ARG A 102 -6.13 -29.88 -10.74
C ARG A 102 -7.61 -29.54 -10.53
N GLN A 103 -8.20 -29.93 -9.40
CA GLN A 103 -9.57 -29.56 -9.05
C GLN A 103 -9.74 -28.04 -8.94
N ARG A 104 -8.80 -27.33 -8.31
CA ARG A 104 -8.83 -25.86 -8.25
C ARG A 104 -8.72 -25.23 -9.63
N ALA A 105 -7.91 -25.78 -10.53
CA ALA A 105 -7.80 -25.29 -11.91
C ALA A 105 -9.11 -25.51 -12.69
N LEU A 106 -9.78 -26.65 -12.51
CA LEU A 106 -11.11 -26.89 -13.10
C LEU A 106 -12.14 -25.88 -12.57
N GLN A 107 -12.14 -25.61 -11.27
CA GLN A 107 -13.01 -24.59 -10.67
C GLN A 107 -12.70 -23.19 -11.21
N ALA A 108 -11.43 -22.80 -11.28
CA ALA A 108 -11.01 -21.52 -11.86
C ALA A 108 -11.50 -21.40 -13.31
N ARG A 109 -11.37 -22.46 -14.11
CA ARG A 109 -11.91 -22.50 -15.47
C ARG A 109 -13.43 -22.31 -15.50
N MET A 110 -14.18 -22.88 -14.56
CA MET A 110 -15.63 -22.66 -14.48
C MET A 110 -15.97 -21.21 -14.10
N TYR A 111 -15.24 -20.62 -13.16
CA TYR A 111 -15.46 -19.25 -12.70
C TYR A 111 -15.06 -18.19 -13.73
N PHE A 112 -13.97 -18.43 -14.47
CA PHE A 112 -13.34 -17.43 -15.34
C PHE A 112 -13.37 -17.82 -16.82
N GLY A 113 -14.01 -18.92 -17.21
CA GLY A 113 -13.85 -19.59 -18.53
C GLY A 113 -14.22 -18.79 -19.78
N ALA A 114 -14.94 -17.69 -19.64
CA ALA A 114 -15.17 -16.74 -20.74
C ALA A 114 -13.96 -15.79 -20.98
N THR A 115 -12.97 -15.82 -20.09
CA THR A 115 -11.81 -14.94 -20.05
C THR A 115 -10.56 -15.67 -20.55
N ASP A 116 -9.54 -14.93 -20.99
CA ASP A 116 -8.24 -15.50 -21.37
C ASP A 116 -7.51 -16.11 -20.16
N LEU A 117 -7.74 -17.41 -19.91
CA LEU A 117 -7.28 -18.11 -18.72
C LEU A 117 -5.75 -18.09 -18.54
N LEU A 118 -4.99 -18.07 -19.63
CA LEU A 118 -3.53 -18.08 -19.60
C LEU A 118 -2.97 -16.74 -19.12
N ASN A 119 -3.69 -15.65 -19.41
CA ASN A 119 -3.26 -14.28 -19.15
C ASN A 119 -3.96 -13.62 -17.95
N ASP A 120 -5.02 -14.20 -17.41
CA ASP A 120 -5.70 -13.66 -16.23
C ASP A 120 -5.02 -14.12 -14.92
N ASP A 121 -4.39 -13.18 -14.21
CA ASP A 121 -3.65 -13.47 -12.99
C ASP A 121 -4.57 -13.93 -11.85
N ARG A 122 -5.87 -13.65 -11.91
CA ARG A 122 -6.86 -14.17 -10.95
C ARG A 122 -6.94 -15.70 -11.01
N VAL A 123 -6.77 -16.30 -12.19
CA VAL A 123 -6.81 -17.76 -12.38
C VAL A 123 -5.67 -18.42 -11.61
N ARG A 124 -4.44 -17.92 -11.77
CA ARG A 124 -3.27 -18.46 -11.08
C ARG A 124 -3.36 -18.26 -9.57
N THR A 125 -3.81 -17.09 -9.13
CA THR A 125 -4.03 -16.80 -7.70
C THR A 125 -5.10 -17.72 -7.11
N TYR A 126 -6.20 -17.96 -7.82
CA TYR A 126 -7.25 -18.91 -7.38
C TYR A 126 -6.72 -20.33 -7.29
N ILE A 127 -5.94 -20.79 -8.27
CA ILE A 127 -5.34 -22.13 -8.21
C ILE A 127 -4.42 -22.25 -6.99
N ARG A 128 -3.58 -21.25 -6.76
CA ARG A 128 -2.60 -21.24 -5.66
C ARG A 128 -3.27 -21.20 -4.28
N HIS A 129 -4.28 -20.34 -4.10
CA HIS A 129 -4.82 -20.05 -2.76
C HIS A 129 -6.24 -20.55 -2.53
N GLY A 130 -7.01 -20.79 -3.60
CA GLY A 130 -8.41 -21.20 -3.55
C GLY A 130 -9.36 -19.99 -3.57
N PRO A 131 -10.61 -20.16 -3.09
CA PRO A 131 -11.59 -19.07 -3.05
C PRO A 131 -11.14 -17.96 -2.10
N ALA A 132 -11.38 -16.72 -2.51
CA ALA A 132 -11.09 -15.51 -1.74
C ALA A 132 -12.39 -14.80 -1.34
N ARG A 133 -12.31 -13.91 -0.35
CA ARG A 133 -13.31 -12.84 -0.21
C ARG A 133 -13.03 -11.80 -1.31
N ARG A 134 -14.02 -11.53 -2.15
CA ARG A 134 -13.86 -10.68 -3.35
C ARG A 134 -14.63 -9.39 -3.18
N GLU A 135 -13.95 -8.29 -3.46
CA GLU A 135 -14.54 -6.95 -3.57
C GLU A 135 -14.37 -6.52 -5.02
N GLN A 136 -15.48 -6.36 -5.73
CA GLN A 136 -15.49 -5.98 -7.15
C GLN A 136 -15.79 -4.51 -7.30
N TYR A 137 -15.09 -3.90 -8.26
CA TYR A 137 -15.08 -2.47 -8.42
C TYR A 137 -15.22 -2.11 -9.89
N GLU A 138 -16.36 -1.49 -10.20
CA GLU A 138 -16.63 -0.98 -11.53
C GLU A 138 -16.24 0.49 -11.63
N THR A 139 -15.73 0.87 -12.80
CA THR A 139 -15.46 2.26 -13.12
C THR A 139 -16.79 3.02 -13.13
N ARG A 140 -16.98 3.94 -12.19
CA ARG A 140 -18.15 4.82 -12.19
C ARG A 140 -17.94 5.92 -13.22
N PHE A 141 -18.84 6.02 -14.19
CA PHE A 141 -18.96 7.23 -14.99
C PHE A 141 -19.39 8.36 -14.06
N ILE A 142 -18.70 9.49 -14.17
CA ILE A 142 -19.06 10.68 -13.40
C ILE A 142 -19.01 11.84 -14.38
N ASP A 143 -20.17 12.46 -14.61
CA ASP A 143 -20.31 13.61 -15.48
C ASP A 143 -19.70 14.84 -14.82
N THR A 144 -18.53 15.29 -15.27
CA THR A 144 -17.98 16.61 -14.92
C THR A 144 -17.12 17.19 -16.03
N GLU A 145 -16.92 18.50 -15.98
CA GLU A 145 -16.16 19.31 -16.93
C GLU A 145 -14.62 19.15 -16.86
N THR A 146 -14.06 18.50 -15.82
CA THR A 146 -12.60 18.34 -15.63
C THR A 146 -12.07 16.98 -16.11
N SER A 147 -10.81 16.95 -16.57
CA SER A 147 -10.12 15.71 -16.96
C SER A 147 -9.93 14.78 -15.76
N ARG A 148 -10.14 13.48 -15.98
CA ARG A 148 -10.13 12.43 -14.95
C ARG A 148 -9.22 11.29 -15.32
N ILE A 149 -8.57 10.72 -14.31
CA ILE A 149 -7.89 9.43 -14.40
C ILE A 149 -8.90 8.36 -14.04
N PHE A 150 -9.32 7.58 -15.03
CA PHE A 150 -10.16 6.41 -14.80
C PHE A 150 -9.28 5.24 -14.40
N VAL A 151 -9.51 4.72 -13.19
CA VAL A 151 -8.95 3.43 -12.79
C VAL A 151 -9.75 2.35 -13.51
N ASN A 152 -9.02 1.44 -14.13
CA ASN A 152 -9.62 0.30 -14.83
C ASN A 152 -10.42 -0.55 -13.83
N PRO A 153 -11.43 -1.32 -14.29
CA PRO A 153 -12.19 -2.22 -13.43
C PRO A 153 -11.25 -3.09 -12.59
N ALA A 154 -11.53 -3.18 -11.29
CA ALA A 154 -10.62 -3.80 -10.34
C ALA A 154 -11.33 -4.88 -9.50
N GLU A 155 -10.54 -5.84 -9.03
CA GLU A 155 -10.97 -6.77 -8.00
C GLU A 155 -9.95 -6.83 -6.88
N ILE A 156 -10.40 -6.82 -5.64
CA ILE A 156 -9.56 -7.01 -4.47
C ILE A 156 -9.92 -8.35 -3.86
N TRP A 157 -8.91 -9.21 -3.70
CA TRP A 157 -9.08 -10.55 -3.16
C TRP A 157 -8.34 -10.67 -1.84
N SER A 158 -9.09 -10.97 -0.78
CA SER A 158 -8.56 -11.14 0.58
C SER A 158 -8.58 -12.60 1.00
N TYR A 159 -7.45 -13.06 1.54
CA TYR A 159 -7.23 -14.40 2.08
C TYR A 159 -6.88 -14.28 3.57
N ASP A 160 -7.89 -14.18 4.42
CA ASP A 160 -7.72 -13.92 5.86
C ASP A 160 -6.86 -14.97 6.57
N SER A 161 -7.03 -16.24 6.19
CA SER A 161 -6.21 -17.36 6.71
C SER A 161 -4.74 -17.27 6.32
N LEU A 162 -4.43 -16.55 5.25
CA LEU A 162 -3.07 -16.33 4.77
C LEU A 162 -2.49 -14.99 5.19
N GLY A 163 -3.34 -14.05 5.62
CA GLY A 163 -2.96 -12.66 5.85
C GLY A 163 -2.46 -11.98 4.57
N ARG A 164 -3.10 -12.24 3.43
CA ARG A 164 -2.70 -11.72 2.11
C ARG A 164 -3.86 -11.12 1.36
N GLN A 165 -3.60 -10.03 0.68
CA GLN A 165 -4.53 -9.38 -0.24
C GLN A 165 -3.86 -9.17 -1.59
N TYR A 166 -4.64 -9.35 -2.65
CA TYR A 166 -4.24 -9.13 -4.03
C TYR A 166 -5.15 -8.10 -4.68
N ASP A 167 -4.54 -7.11 -5.32
CA ASP A 167 -5.24 -6.06 -6.05
C ASP A 167 -5.06 -6.36 -7.54
N PHE A 168 -6.17 -6.63 -8.22
CA PHE A 168 -6.24 -6.95 -9.63
C PHE A 168 -6.86 -5.80 -10.41
N VAL A 169 -6.27 -5.46 -11.54
CA VAL A 169 -6.79 -4.44 -12.45
C VAL A 169 -6.96 -5.02 -13.85
N ARG A 170 -8.10 -4.75 -14.47
CA ARG A 170 -8.42 -5.21 -15.81
C ARG A 170 -7.54 -4.50 -16.84
N THR A 171 -6.75 -5.28 -17.58
CA THR A 171 -5.93 -4.80 -18.70
C THR A 171 -6.37 -5.55 -19.97
N GLY A 172 -7.16 -4.89 -20.82
CA GLY A 172 -7.80 -5.52 -21.97
C GLY A 172 -8.87 -6.54 -21.55
N THR A 173 -8.70 -7.80 -21.94
CA THR A 173 -9.64 -8.89 -21.62
C THR A 173 -9.34 -9.62 -20.31
N ALA A 174 -8.16 -9.39 -19.71
CA ALA A 174 -7.69 -10.14 -18.53
C ALA A 174 -7.45 -9.21 -17.34
N PHE A 175 -7.44 -9.77 -16.13
CA PHE A 175 -7.01 -9.04 -14.94
C PHE A 175 -5.53 -9.31 -14.64
N LYS A 176 -4.82 -8.26 -14.26
CA LYS A 176 -3.40 -8.31 -13.88
C LYS A 176 -3.23 -7.95 -12.42
N ILE A 177 -2.35 -8.68 -11.74
CA ILE A 177 -1.97 -8.35 -10.37
C ILE A 177 -1.13 -7.07 -10.37
N VAL A 178 -1.71 -5.99 -9.86
CA VAL A 178 -0.98 -4.72 -9.69
C VAL A 178 -0.41 -4.60 -8.29
N GLY A 179 -1.07 -5.21 -7.30
CA GLY A 179 -0.72 -5.09 -5.89
C GLY A 179 -0.77 -6.40 -5.11
N GLU A 180 0.15 -6.53 -4.15
CA GLU A 180 0.08 -7.54 -3.10
C GLU A 180 0.36 -6.88 -1.76
N SER A 181 -0.52 -7.11 -0.78
CA SER A 181 -0.39 -6.58 0.58
C SER A 181 -0.50 -7.70 1.60
N ARG A 182 0.23 -7.59 2.71
CA ARG A 182 0.14 -8.52 3.85
C ARG A 182 -0.62 -7.87 5.01
N TYR A 183 -1.35 -8.68 5.77
CA TYR A 183 -2.02 -8.26 7.01
C TYR A 183 -2.13 -9.43 8.00
N GLY A 184 -2.64 -9.17 9.20
CA GLY A 184 -2.82 -10.19 10.23
C GLY A 184 -1.51 -10.70 10.82
N PRO A 185 -1.50 -11.86 11.50
CA PRO A 185 -0.34 -12.38 12.23
C PRO A 185 0.93 -12.61 11.41
N ARG A 186 0.79 -12.71 10.08
CA ARG A 186 1.91 -12.94 9.15
C ARG A 186 2.51 -11.67 8.57
N ALA A 187 1.87 -10.53 8.76
CA ALA A 187 2.45 -9.23 8.47
C ALA A 187 3.26 -8.77 9.69
N MET A 188 4.58 -8.92 9.63
CA MET A 188 5.47 -8.39 10.66
C MET A 188 6.12 -7.11 10.13
N MET A 189 5.89 -6.01 10.84
CA MET A 189 6.53 -4.73 10.54
C MET A 189 7.73 -4.56 11.48
N PRO A 190 8.92 -4.17 11.01
CA PRO A 190 10.04 -3.89 11.90
C PRO A 190 9.72 -2.70 12.81
N ALA A 191 9.73 -2.96 14.11
CA ALA A 191 9.43 -1.96 15.13
C ALA A 191 10.73 -1.53 15.83
N LEU A 192 10.84 -0.24 16.13
CA LEU A 192 11.87 0.30 17.03
C LEU A 192 11.35 0.19 18.46
N GLU A 193 11.79 -0.83 19.19
CA GLU A 193 11.28 -1.17 20.52
C GLU A 193 12.25 -0.76 21.62
N PRO A 194 11.76 -0.34 22.80
CA PRO A 194 12.61 0.00 23.93
C PRO A 194 13.61 -1.12 24.27
N ALA A 195 14.87 -0.76 24.34
CA ALA A 195 15.98 -1.62 24.72
C ALA A 195 16.59 -1.15 26.03
N VAL A 196 16.87 -2.09 26.92
CA VAL A 196 17.56 -1.77 28.19
C VAL A 196 19.04 -1.56 27.90
N PHE A 197 19.45 -0.30 27.84
CA PHE A 197 20.85 0.08 27.67
C PHE A 197 21.18 1.26 28.59
N ALA A 198 22.01 1.00 29.61
CA ALA A 198 22.23 1.93 30.73
C ALA A 198 23.14 3.11 30.42
N ARG A 199 23.68 3.23 29.20
CA ARG A 199 24.56 4.33 28.81
C ARG A 199 23.74 5.54 28.37
N SER A 200 24.19 6.74 28.68
CA SER A 200 23.64 7.95 28.06
C SER A 200 23.93 7.95 26.55
N ALA A 201 23.07 8.63 25.79
CA ALA A 201 23.31 8.87 24.37
C ALA A 201 24.67 9.59 24.20
N PRO A 202 25.54 9.14 23.27
CA PRO A 202 26.76 9.85 22.96
C PRO A 202 26.44 11.18 22.27
N GLU A 203 27.35 12.15 22.39
CA GLU A 203 27.32 13.33 21.54
C GLU A 203 27.58 12.95 20.07
N PHE A 204 27.17 13.81 19.14
CA PHE A 204 27.41 13.59 17.73
C PHE A 204 28.92 13.66 17.45
N ALA A 205 29.44 12.63 16.77
CA ALA A 205 30.79 12.73 16.23
C ALA A 205 30.89 13.92 15.24
N SER A 206 32.10 14.45 15.06
CA SER A 206 32.34 15.57 14.13
C SER A 206 32.06 15.22 12.66
N ALA A 207 32.05 13.93 12.30
CA ALA A 207 31.75 13.43 10.97
C ALA A 207 30.75 12.26 11.04
N THR A 208 29.50 12.54 11.43
CA THR A 208 28.44 11.52 11.52
C THR A 208 27.91 11.11 10.15
N ARG A 209 27.67 9.81 9.98
CA ARG A 209 26.89 9.28 8.85
C ARG A 209 25.39 9.54 9.06
N PRO A 210 24.63 9.87 8.01
CA PRO A 210 23.19 10.09 8.16
C PRO A 210 22.44 8.77 8.33
N LEU A 211 21.66 8.64 9.41
CA LEU A 211 20.72 7.54 9.61
C LEU A 211 19.52 7.57 8.65
N GLY A 212 19.23 8.72 8.03
CA GLY A 212 18.07 8.87 7.15
C GLY A 212 16.74 8.84 7.91
N LEU A 213 16.74 9.34 9.15
CA LEU A 213 15.56 9.48 9.99
C LEU A 213 14.45 10.23 9.24
N GLU A 214 13.26 9.64 9.18
CA GLU A 214 12.04 10.32 8.73
C GLU A 214 11.06 10.44 9.89
N VAL A 215 10.26 11.51 9.86
CA VAL A 215 9.28 11.83 10.90
C VAL A 215 7.96 12.23 10.25
N SER A 216 6.86 11.84 10.88
CA SER A 216 5.51 12.24 10.54
C SER A 216 4.79 12.62 11.83
N LEU A 217 4.11 13.76 11.80
CA LEU A 217 3.34 14.30 12.92
C LEU A 217 1.90 14.44 12.48
N GLY A 218 0.96 14.07 13.36
CA GLY A 218 -0.42 14.47 13.18
C GLY A 218 -1.13 14.75 14.47
N ARG A 219 -2.11 15.65 14.35
CA ARG A 219 -2.97 16.13 15.42
C ARG A 219 -4.26 15.32 15.36
N LEU A 220 -4.55 14.63 16.46
CA LEU A 220 -5.73 13.77 16.64
C LEU A 220 -6.68 14.46 17.63
N SER A 221 -6.99 13.80 18.75
CA SER A 221 -8.02 14.20 19.70
C SER A 221 -7.79 15.52 20.40
N GLN A 222 -8.88 16.19 20.79
CA GLN A 222 -8.83 17.29 21.76
C GLN A 222 -9.63 16.95 23.01
N HIS A 223 -8.94 16.99 24.14
CA HIS A 223 -9.48 16.80 25.48
C HIS A 223 -9.29 18.07 26.31
N GLY A 224 -10.34 18.88 26.45
CA GLY A 224 -10.23 20.17 27.14
C GLY A 224 -9.27 21.11 26.40
N ASP A 225 -8.20 21.54 27.08
CA ASP A 225 -7.19 22.46 26.53
C ASP A 225 -5.95 21.74 25.95
N SER A 226 -5.96 20.41 25.89
CA SER A 226 -4.88 19.61 25.31
C SER A 226 -5.27 18.95 23.99
N VAL A 227 -4.29 18.85 23.09
CA VAL A 227 -4.36 18.13 21.82
C VAL A 227 -3.48 16.90 21.91
N GLU A 228 -4.03 15.74 21.52
CA GLU A 228 -3.27 14.51 21.32
C GLU A 228 -2.48 14.63 20.00
N VAL A 229 -1.18 14.50 20.10
CA VAL A 229 -0.24 14.57 18.98
C VAL A 229 0.41 13.20 18.83
N GLU A 230 0.21 12.60 17.67
CA GLU A 230 0.90 11.38 17.29
C GLU A 230 2.16 11.72 16.51
N LEU A 231 3.30 11.23 17.01
CA LEU A 231 4.57 11.22 16.32
C LEU A 231 4.86 9.80 15.84
N ALA A 232 5.06 9.67 14.54
CA ALA A 232 5.71 8.51 13.97
C ALA A 232 7.12 8.87 13.50
N PHE A 233 8.08 7.99 13.73
CA PHE A 233 9.45 8.15 13.23
C PHE A 233 9.96 6.84 12.68
N GLY A 234 10.89 6.88 11.73
CA GLY A 234 11.47 5.66 11.21
C GLY A 234 12.82 5.84 10.57
N ILE A 235 13.57 4.74 10.54
CA ILE A 235 14.92 4.66 9.99
C ILE A 235 14.90 3.58 8.89
N PRO A 236 15.41 3.86 7.68
CA PRO A 236 15.42 2.88 6.60
C PRO A 236 16.12 1.59 7.02
N LEU A 237 15.50 0.43 6.76
CA LEU A 237 16.08 -0.86 7.13
C LEU A 237 17.45 -1.08 6.49
N ARG A 238 17.62 -0.62 5.24
CA ARG A 238 18.92 -0.69 4.54
C ARG A 238 20.02 0.06 5.29
N THR A 239 19.69 1.16 5.97
CA THR A 239 20.65 1.94 6.74
C THR A 239 21.00 1.18 8.02
N ILE A 240 20.00 0.66 8.74
CA ILE A 240 20.25 -0.18 9.93
C ILE A 240 21.12 -1.40 9.56
N LEU A 241 20.79 -2.08 8.47
CA LEU A 241 21.55 -3.25 8.00
C LEU A 241 22.98 -2.92 7.54
N ALA A 242 23.24 -1.69 7.09
CA ALA A 242 24.58 -1.25 6.72
C ALA A 242 25.42 -0.85 7.94
N GLU A 243 24.77 -0.34 9.00
CA GLU A 243 25.42 0.13 10.21
C GLU A 243 25.72 -1.00 11.21
N PHE A 244 24.90 -2.06 11.22
CA PHE A 244 24.99 -3.14 12.20
C PHE A 244 25.33 -4.47 11.55
N GLN A 245 26.20 -5.26 12.20
CA GLN A 245 26.45 -6.63 11.75
C GLN A 245 25.16 -7.46 11.91
N PRO A 246 24.92 -8.47 11.05
CA PRO A 246 23.71 -9.30 11.10
C PRO A 246 23.46 -9.99 12.46
N GLN A 247 24.50 -10.16 13.28
CA GLN A 247 24.43 -10.78 14.60
C GLN A 247 24.33 -9.77 15.76
N SER A 248 24.54 -8.48 15.52
CA SER A 248 24.42 -7.44 16.54
C SER A 248 22.99 -6.92 16.61
N GLN A 249 22.47 -6.71 17.83
CA GLN A 249 21.24 -5.97 18.02
C GLN A 249 21.50 -4.49 17.73
N PRO A 250 20.81 -3.88 16.76
CA PRO A 250 20.98 -2.46 16.49
C PRO A 250 20.51 -1.66 17.70
N LEU A 251 21.35 -0.77 18.22
CA LEU A 251 20.99 0.12 19.34
C LEU A 251 21.07 1.57 18.87
N ILE A 252 19.92 2.22 18.87
CA ILE A 252 19.75 3.60 18.41
C ILE A 252 19.03 4.37 19.50
N ASN A 253 19.64 5.41 20.04
CA ASN A 253 18.96 6.33 20.93
C ASN A 253 18.11 7.27 20.09
N VAL A 254 16.84 7.38 20.42
CA VAL A 254 15.94 8.39 19.85
C VAL A 254 15.57 9.35 20.98
N ALA A 255 15.89 10.63 20.79
CA ALA A 255 15.52 11.72 21.67
C ALA A 255 14.53 12.63 20.94
N ILE A 256 13.45 12.96 21.61
CA ILE A 256 12.34 13.78 21.12
C ILE A 256 12.21 14.96 22.07
N ASP A 257 12.33 16.16 21.52
CA ASP A 257 12.20 17.42 22.26
C ASP A 257 11.04 18.23 21.67
N LEU A 258 10.14 18.67 22.54
CA LEU A 258 9.02 19.56 22.22
C LEU A 258 9.17 20.83 23.02
N VAL A 259 9.57 21.92 22.35
CA VAL A 259 9.80 23.21 22.99
C VAL A 259 8.65 24.16 22.65
N PRO A 260 7.82 24.55 23.64
CA PRO A 260 6.71 25.48 23.44
C PRO A 260 7.23 26.89 23.22
N ARG A 261 6.50 27.68 22.42
CA ARG A 261 6.87 29.06 22.11
C ARG A 261 6.49 30.04 23.22
N ALA A 262 5.39 29.80 23.93
CA ALA A 262 4.84 30.79 24.86
C ALA A 262 4.48 30.21 26.24
N LYS A 263 3.42 29.39 26.30
CA LYS A 263 2.76 28.98 27.56
C LYS A 263 2.68 27.48 27.76
N GLY A 264 2.99 26.68 26.74
CA GLY A 264 3.04 25.23 26.85
C GLY A 264 4.12 24.77 27.83
N THR A 265 4.01 23.52 28.27
CA THR A 265 5.08 22.84 29.01
C THR A 265 5.97 22.10 28.01
N PRO A 266 7.30 22.20 28.12
CA PRO A 266 8.20 21.36 27.34
C PRO A 266 7.92 19.88 27.59
N ALA A 267 8.00 19.07 26.55
CA ALA A 267 7.94 17.62 26.66
C ALA A 267 9.22 17.03 26.08
N HIS A 268 9.71 15.98 26.74
CA HIS A 268 10.94 15.30 26.34
C HIS A 268 10.76 13.79 26.52
N SER A 269 11.22 13.03 25.54
CA SER A 269 11.37 11.57 25.60
C SER A 269 12.75 11.22 25.07
N SER A 270 13.46 10.32 25.75
CA SER A 270 14.68 9.74 25.19
C SER A 270 14.78 8.28 25.60
N SER A 271 14.98 7.41 24.62
CA SER A 271 15.09 5.97 24.86
C SER A 271 16.05 5.32 23.88
N TRP A 272 16.72 4.27 24.34
CA TRP A 272 17.42 3.35 23.45
C TRP A 272 16.42 2.40 22.82
N LEU A 273 16.47 2.29 21.50
CA LEU A 273 15.58 1.46 20.72
C LEU A 273 16.40 0.40 19.97
N SER A 274 15.80 -0.78 19.85
CA SER A 274 16.30 -1.89 19.04
C SER A 274 15.27 -2.31 18.00
N CYS A 275 15.75 -2.85 16.89
CA CYS A 275 14.92 -3.35 15.82
C CYS A 275 15.10 -4.86 15.68
N SER A 276 14.05 -5.61 15.99
CA SER A 276 13.97 -7.03 15.64
C SER A 276 13.81 -7.15 14.13
N MET A 277 14.85 -7.63 13.44
CA MET A 277 14.81 -7.76 11.98
C MET A 277 13.86 -8.89 11.59
N PRO A 278 12.81 -8.62 10.79
CA PRO A 278 11.94 -9.69 10.30
C PRO A 278 12.71 -10.57 9.30
N PRO A 279 12.39 -11.88 9.21
CA PRO A 279 13.04 -12.80 8.27
C PRO A 279 12.74 -12.45 6.79
N ASP A 280 11.74 -11.62 6.52
CA ASP A 280 11.37 -11.15 5.18
C ASP A 280 11.35 -9.61 5.15
N THR A 281 12.47 -9.02 4.77
CA THR A 281 12.66 -7.55 4.68
C THR A 281 12.20 -6.98 3.33
N THR A 282 11.69 -7.81 2.42
CA THR A 282 11.43 -7.39 1.03
C THR A 282 10.21 -6.48 0.88
N ALA A 283 9.34 -6.41 1.88
CA ALA A 283 8.09 -5.66 1.79
C ALA A 283 8.08 -4.32 2.55
N VAL A 284 9.10 -4.03 3.38
CA VAL A 284 9.09 -2.87 4.28
C VAL A 284 10.36 -2.05 4.11
N ASP A 285 10.20 -0.73 4.01
CA ASP A 285 11.33 0.20 3.77
C ASP A 285 11.96 0.72 5.08
N PHE A 286 11.21 0.76 6.19
CA PHE A 286 11.60 1.39 7.46
C PHE A 286 11.39 0.48 8.68
N ALA A 287 12.27 0.59 9.68
CA ALA A 287 11.91 0.29 11.06
C ALA A 287 11.23 1.51 11.66
N VAL A 288 10.08 1.32 12.28
CA VAL A 288 9.21 2.43 12.71
C VAL A 288 8.98 2.42 14.21
N GLY A 289 8.93 3.62 14.77
CA GLY A 289 8.52 3.88 16.14
C GLY A 289 7.34 4.85 16.18
N ARG A 290 6.59 4.83 17.28
CA ARG A 290 5.43 5.69 17.52
C ARG A 290 5.42 6.19 18.96
N GLU A 291 5.23 7.49 19.14
CA GLU A 291 4.98 8.13 20.43
C GLU A 291 3.75 9.02 20.36
N VAL A 292 3.05 9.16 21.49
CA VAL A 292 1.84 9.98 21.61
C VAL A 292 2.05 10.97 22.76
N PHE A 293 1.77 12.24 22.50
CA PHE A 293 1.88 13.32 23.46
C PHE A 293 0.52 13.97 23.67
N ASN A 294 0.20 14.35 24.90
CA ASN A 294 -0.94 15.21 25.20
C ASN A 294 -0.39 16.60 25.53
N LEU A 295 -0.52 17.54 24.58
CA LEU A 295 0.12 18.85 24.65
C LEU A 295 -0.92 19.96 24.77
N PRO A 296 -0.72 20.95 25.66
CA PRO A 296 -1.52 22.17 25.66
C PRO A 296 -1.52 22.89 24.32
N ALA A 297 -2.55 23.71 24.08
CA ALA A 297 -2.60 24.61 22.94
C ALA A 297 -1.43 25.63 22.94
N ASP A 298 -0.44 25.42 22.06
CA ASP A 298 0.65 26.35 21.78
C ASP A 298 1.23 26.07 20.38
N ILE A 299 2.24 26.83 19.98
CA ILE A 299 3.14 26.50 18.89
C ILE A 299 4.37 25.84 19.49
N TYR A 300 4.71 24.65 19.02
CA TYR A 300 5.87 23.89 19.45
C TYR A 300 6.90 23.82 18.34
N THR A 301 8.17 23.97 18.69
CA THR A 301 9.26 23.48 17.85
C THR A 301 9.59 22.06 18.30
N PHE A 302 9.40 21.13 17.39
CA PHE A 302 9.59 19.71 17.57
C PHE A 302 10.94 19.29 16.99
N SER A 303 11.74 18.53 17.73
CA SER A 303 12.95 17.93 17.19
C SER A 303 13.11 16.47 17.57
N VAL A 304 13.43 15.64 16.58
CA VAL A 304 13.80 14.22 16.79
C VAL A 304 15.25 14.05 16.41
N THR A 305 15.99 13.49 17.32
CA THR A 305 17.38 13.13 17.17
C THR A 305 17.49 11.61 17.28
N ALA A 306 18.09 10.98 16.28
CA ALA A 306 18.48 9.57 16.34
C ALA A 306 20.00 9.47 16.30
N VAL A 307 20.60 8.65 17.17
CA VAL A 307 22.05 8.43 17.24
C VAL A 307 22.37 6.97 17.59
N THR A 308 23.37 6.38 16.94
CA THR A 308 23.84 5.03 17.25
C THR A 308 24.61 4.98 18.56
N ALA A 309 24.72 3.78 19.17
CA ALA A 309 25.43 3.57 20.44
C ALA A 309 26.91 4.00 20.44
N ASP A 310 27.54 4.06 19.28
CA ASP A 310 28.93 4.50 19.07
C ASP A 310 29.06 5.97 18.62
N GLY A 311 27.93 6.68 18.44
CA GLY A 311 27.88 8.06 17.98
C GLY A 311 28.32 8.28 16.53
N GLN A 312 28.57 7.22 15.76
CA GLN A 312 29.10 7.32 14.39
C GLN A 312 28.04 7.65 13.34
N ALA A 313 26.78 7.28 13.59
CA ALA A 313 25.67 7.64 12.73
C ALA A 313 24.60 8.40 13.52
N ALA A 314 24.13 9.50 12.95
CA ALA A 314 23.14 10.37 13.57
C ALA A 314 22.23 11.03 12.54
N SER A 315 21.06 11.47 12.96
CA SER A 315 20.19 12.34 12.18
C SER A 315 19.33 13.18 13.10
N LYS A 316 19.04 14.41 12.68
CA LYS A 316 18.12 15.30 13.38
C LYS A 316 17.08 15.83 12.40
N LYS A 317 15.82 15.80 12.79
CA LYS A 317 14.70 16.45 12.09
C LYS A 317 14.10 17.50 13.03
N VAL A 318 13.77 18.65 12.46
CA VAL A 318 13.13 19.76 13.20
C VAL A 318 11.90 20.19 12.40
N GLN A 319 10.77 20.37 13.07
CA GLN A 319 9.52 20.81 12.48
C GLN A 319 8.75 21.69 13.46
N ASP A 320 7.99 22.66 12.96
CA ASP A 320 7.06 23.42 13.80
C ASP A 320 5.67 22.78 13.80
N LEU A 321 5.03 22.80 14.96
CA LEU A 321 3.72 22.23 15.21
C LEU A 321 2.81 23.29 15.82
N ASN A 322 1.77 23.69 15.10
CA ASN A 322 0.77 24.63 15.59
C ASN A 322 -0.45 23.87 16.13
N LEU A 323 -0.71 24.01 17.43
CA LEU A 323 -1.86 23.42 18.12
C LEU A 323 -2.93 24.46 18.48
N ILE A 324 -2.68 25.75 18.23
CA ILE A 324 -3.60 26.83 18.57
C ILE A 324 -4.92 26.67 17.80
N ASP A 325 -4.84 26.29 16.53
CA ASP A 325 -6.02 26.13 15.67
C ASP A 325 -6.84 24.87 15.99
N TYR A 326 -6.23 23.92 16.70
CA TYR A 326 -6.88 22.70 17.19
C TYR A 326 -7.51 22.91 18.55
N ALA A 327 -7.00 23.89 19.31
CA ALA A 327 -7.64 24.30 20.54
C ALA A 327 -9.07 24.80 20.27
N ARG A 328 -10.01 24.38 21.12
CA ARG A 328 -11.45 24.71 21.07
C ARG A 328 -12.24 24.02 19.95
N ARG A 329 -11.68 22.99 19.30
CA ARG A 329 -12.32 22.20 18.25
C ARG A 329 -12.83 23.06 17.09
N ASN A 330 -12.06 24.09 16.74
CA ASN A 330 -12.43 24.93 15.59
C ASN A 330 -12.36 24.16 14.26
N GLN A 331 -11.62 23.04 14.23
CA GLN A 331 -11.56 22.14 13.08
C GLN A 331 -12.63 21.05 13.20
N PRO A 332 -13.38 20.75 12.12
CA PRO A 332 -14.36 19.66 12.12
C PRO A 332 -13.72 18.28 11.93
N VAL A 333 -12.45 18.20 11.52
CA VAL A 333 -11.72 16.95 11.27
C VAL A 333 -10.27 17.10 11.76
N SER A 334 -9.68 16.02 12.25
CA SER A 334 -8.26 15.94 12.60
C SER A 334 -7.35 15.92 11.37
N ASP A 335 -6.03 15.84 11.59
CA ASP A 335 -5.12 15.48 10.51
C ASP A 335 -5.41 14.09 9.96
N VAL A 336 -5.13 13.89 8.68
CA VAL A 336 -5.10 12.56 8.06
C VAL A 336 -3.75 11.91 8.32
N LEU A 337 -3.75 10.87 9.16
CA LEU A 337 -2.58 10.06 9.44
C LEU A 337 -2.48 8.88 8.49
N PHE A 338 -1.29 8.62 7.97
CA PHE A 338 -1.02 7.47 7.12
C PHE A 338 -0.49 6.29 7.92
N TYR A 339 -1.02 5.10 7.65
CA TYR A 339 -0.59 3.85 8.25
C TYR A 339 -0.28 2.81 7.16
N SER A 340 0.77 2.03 7.39
CA SER A 340 1.12 0.90 6.53
C SER A 340 0.25 -0.33 6.81
N LEU A 341 -0.25 -0.46 8.06
CA LEU A 341 -1.06 -1.58 8.49
C LEU A 341 -2.00 -1.19 9.63
N VAL A 342 -3.25 -1.59 9.54
CA VAL A 342 -4.25 -1.49 10.61
C VAL A 342 -5.00 -2.81 10.72
N ASP A 343 -4.89 -3.51 11.85
CA ASP A 343 -5.62 -4.74 12.14
C ASP A 343 -5.73 -5.06 13.65
N SER A 344 -6.31 -6.23 13.95
CA SER A 344 -6.56 -6.70 15.32
C SER A 344 -5.43 -7.57 15.90
N THR A 345 -4.30 -7.72 15.20
CA THR A 345 -3.18 -8.55 15.66
C THR A 345 -2.27 -7.74 16.58
N SER A 346 -1.94 -8.22 17.77
CA SER A 346 -0.91 -7.58 18.60
C SER A 346 0.49 -7.81 18.05
N GLN A 347 1.34 -6.79 18.08
CA GLN A 347 2.75 -6.92 17.70
C GLN A 347 3.68 -6.19 18.68
N SER A 348 3.41 -4.92 18.95
CA SER A 348 4.20 -4.09 19.85
C SER A 348 3.25 -3.11 20.54
N SER A 349 3.44 -2.86 21.84
CA SER A 349 2.54 -1.99 22.62
C SER A 349 2.45 -0.56 22.08
N GLN A 350 3.51 -0.07 21.44
CA GLN A 350 3.54 1.25 20.80
C GLN A 350 2.55 1.39 19.63
N PHE A 351 2.16 0.28 19.01
CA PHE A 351 1.18 0.25 17.92
C PHE A 351 -0.25 0.02 18.41
N ASN A 352 -0.47 -0.14 19.72
CA ASN A 352 -1.82 -0.28 20.24
C ASN A 352 -2.52 1.08 20.23
N ARG A 353 -3.78 1.09 19.80
CA ARG A 353 -4.73 2.22 19.92
C ARG A 353 -6.04 1.69 20.50
N LEU A 354 -6.86 2.57 21.09
CA LEU A 354 -8.07 2.17 21.83
C LEU A 354 -8.97 1.19 21.05
N ASP A 355 -9.19 1.45 19.75
CA ASP A 355 -10.08 0.65 18.91
C ASP A 355 -9.35 -0.37 18.02
N TRP A 356 -8.00 -0.38 18.04
CA TRP A 356 -7.18 -1.23 17.19
C TRP A 356 -5.98 -1.80 17.93
N THR A 357 -5.86 -3.13 17.94
CA THR A 357 -4.70 -3.81 18.54
C THR A 357 -3.39 -3.48 17.82
N ARG A 358 -3.43 -3.08 16.53
CA ARG A 358 -2.22 -2.66 15.81
C ARG A 358 -2.49 -1.63 14.73
N VAL A 359 -1.84 -0.47 14.87
CA VAL A 359 -1.73 0.60 13.90
C VAL A 359 -0.26 0.91 13.64
N VAL A 360 0.28 0.46 12.51
CA VAL A 360 1.69 0.66 12.16
C VAL A 360 1.81 1.89 11.26
N PRO A 361 2.43 2.99 11.71
CA PRO A 361 2.44 4.23 10.95
C PRO A 361 3.24 4.11 9.66
N LEU A 362 2.87 4.93 8.67
CA LEU A 362 3.64 5.15 7.46
C LEU A 362 4.44 6.45 7.64
N VAL A 363 5.70 6.33 8.05
CA VAL A 363 6.55 7.46 8.48
C VAL A 363 6.94 8.42 7.35
N ALA A 364 7.06 7.92 6.13
CA ALA A 364 7.21 8.73 4.94
C ALA A 364 5.91 8.61 4.16
N SER A 365 5.28 9.72 3.78
CA SER A 365 4.07 9.75 2.95
C SER A 365 4.36 9.32 1.51
N ARG A 366 4.94 8.14 1.32
CA ARG A 366 5.33 7.53 0.06
C ARG A 366 4.89 6.08 0.06
N VAL A 367 4.22 5.66 -1.00
CA VAL A 367 3.73 4.29 -1.19
C VAL A 367 4.10 3.82 -2.57
N ARG A 368 4.33 2.53 -2.78
CA ARG A 368 4.63 2.02 -4.13
C ARG A 368 3.33 1.82 -4.92
N SER A 369 3.42 1.94 -6.24
CA SER A 369 2.33 1.60 -7.14
C SER A 369 1.89 0.14 -6.90
N GLY A 370 0.59 -0.07 -6.72
CA GLY A 370 -0.01 -1.34 -6.32
C GLY A 370 0.03 -1.63 -4.82
N GLN A 371 0.73 -0.85 -4.00
CA GLN A 371 0.69 -1.01 -2.55
C GLN A 371 -0.57 -0.34 -1.98
N SER A 372 -1.27 -1.04 -1.10
CA SER A 372 -2.33 -0.44 -0.29
C SER A 372 -1.76 0.14 1.01
N PHE A 373 -2.41 1.16 1.52
CA PHE A 373 -2.12 1.76 2.82
C PHE A 373 -3.44 2.14 3.49
N TYR A 374 -3.36 2.67 4.70
CA TYR A 374 -4.51 3.10 5.47
C TYR A 374 -4.39 4.58 5.79
N VAL A 375 -5.53 5.25 5.85
CA VAL A 375 -5.64 6.56 6.46
C VAL A 375 -6.55 6.49 7.67
N LEU A 376 -6.21 7.28 8.69
CA LEU A 376 -7.03 7.46 9.87
C LEU A 376 -7.16 8.95 10.17
N TYR A 377 -8.37 9.37 10.49
CA TYR A 377 -8.66 10.71 11.00
C TYR A 377 -9.88 10.66 11.92
N GLU A 378 -9.97 11.62 12.81
CA GLU A 378 -11.11 11.80 13.70
C GLU A 378 -12.01 12.91 13.16
N ILE A 379 -13.30 12.78 13.42
CA ILE A 379 -14.35 13.66 12.96
C ILE A 379 -15.01 14.23 14.21
N TYR A 380 -15.16 15.55 14.27
CA TYR A 380 -15.70 16.25 15.42
C TYR A 380 -17.05 16.89 15.09
N HIS A 381 -17.81 17.16 16.16
CA HIS A 381 -19.11 17.86 16.10
C HIS A 381 -20.15 17.20 15.21
N LEU A 382 -20.11 15.87 15.12
CA LEU A 382 -21.16 15.12 14.45
C LEU A 382 -22.49 15.30 15.17
N GLY A 383 -23.54 15.51 14.39
CA GLY A 383 -24.92 15.47 14.81
C GLY A 383 -25.26 14.15 15.48
N GLN A 384 -26.20 14.21 16.42
CA GLN A 384 -26.62 13.07 17.23
C GLN A 384 -28.13 12.89 17.12
N ASP A 385 -28.57 11.64 17.09
CA ASP A 385 -29.98 11.29 17.18
C ASP A 385 -30.49 11.41 18.63
N SER A 386 -31.77 11.10 18.85
CA SER A 386 -32.38 11.14 20.18
C SER A 386 -31.76 10.18 21.19
N THR A 387 -30.97 9.20 20.74
CA THR A 387 -30.25 8.25 21.58
C THR A 387 -28.78 8.63 21.80
N GLY A 388 -28.33 9.77 21.25
CA GLY A 388 -26.96 10.24 21.34
C GLY A 388 -26.01 9.58 20.34
N ASN A 389 -26.53 8.85 19.33
CA ASN A 389 -25.71 8.22 18.30
C ASN A 389 -25.49 9.15 17.10
N HIS A 390 -24.28 9.16 16.56
CA HIS A 390 -23.99 9.81 15.28
C HIS A 390 -24.06 8.84 14.11
N ASN A 391 -24.23 9.38 12.91
CA ASN A 391 -24.10 8.67 11.66
C ASN A 391 -23.45 9.58 10.61
N ALA A 392 -22.29 9.19 10.10
CA ALA A 392 -21.56 9.96 9.09
C ALA A 392 -21.17 9.07 7.92
N GLN A 393 -21.30 9.59 6.71
CA GLN A 393 -20.75 8.96 5.51
C GLN A 393 -19.35 9.52 5.24
N VAL A 394 -18.40 8.64 4.99
CA VAL A 394 -17.03 9.01 4.59
C VAL A 394 -16.66 8.43 3.24
N ASN A 395 -15.87 9.22 2.51
CA ASN A 395 -15.29 8.86 1.24
C ASN A 395 -13.97 9.61 1.03
N TYR A 396 -13.05 8.99 0.31
CA TYR A 396 -11.82 9.65 -0.11
C TYR A 396 -11.73 9.80 -1.63
N GLU A 397 -10.95 10.79 -2.04
CA GLU A 397 -10.62 11.06 -3.44
C GLU A 397 -9.12 11.27 -3.54
N LEU A 398 -8.51 10.83 -4.65
CA LEU A 398 -7.11 11.14 -4.93
C LEU A 398 -7.04 12.08 -6.13
N VAL A 399 -6.18 13.09 -6.04
CA VAL A 399 -5.93 14.06 -7.10
C VAL A 399 -4.44 14.07 -7.41
N GLN A 400 -4.06 13.81 -8.65
CA GLN A 400 -2.67 13.95 -9.07
C GLN A 400 -2.30 15.43 -9.07
N ARG A 401 -1.30 15.84 -8.28
CA ARG A 401 -1.06 17.27 -7.99
C ARG A 401 -0.57 18.06 -9.19
N GLU A 402 0.23 17.42 -10.05
CA GLU A 402 0.82 18.07 -11.22
C GLU A 402 -0.22 18.32 -12.33
N THR A 403 -1.05 17.32 -12.61
CA THR A 403 -2.07 17.39 -13.67
C THR A 403 -3.41 17.93 -13.17
N ARG A 404 -3.60 17.95 -11.85
CA ARG A 404 -4.88 18.21 -11.15
C ARG A 404 -6.00 17.24 -11.54
N GLU A 405 -5.64 16.12 -12.15
CA GLU A 405 -6.61 15.11 -12.54
C GLU A 405 -7.07 14.32 -11.32
N LYS A 406 -8.38 14.18 -11.21
CA LYS A 406 -8.99 13.39 -10.16
C LYS A 406 -8.98 11.92 -10.55
N ALA A 407 -8.41 11.08 -9.70
CA ALA A 407 -8.52 9.64 -9.81
C ALA A 407 -9.92 9.21 -9.38
N VAL A 408 -10.64 8.57 -10.30
CA VAL A 408 -11.90 7.91 -9.98
C VAL A 408 -11.56 6.54 -9.41
N LEU A 409 -11.37 6.50 -8.10
CA LEU A 409 -11.16 5.24 -7.41
C LEU A 409 -12.50 4.62 -7.05
N PRO A 410 -12.63 3.31 -7.24
CA PRO A 410 -13.78 2.60 -6.78
C PRO A 410 -13.61 2.35 -5.28
N ALA A 411 -13.96 3.34 -4.45
CA ALA A 411 -14.02 3.21 -3.01
C ALA A 411 -15.47 2.96 -2.58
N PRO A 412 -15.74 1.95 -1.74
CA PRO A 412 -17.08 1.78 -1.18
C PRO A 412 -17.39 2.98 -0.28
N GLN A 413 -18.63 3.47 -0.31
CA GLN A 413 -19.09 4.41 0.70
C GLN A 413 -19.02 3.73 2.05
N ARG A 414 -18.35 4.36 3.01
CA ARG A 414 -18.29 3.88 4.39
C ARG A 414 -19.17 4.74 5.26
N TYR A 415 -19.81 4.10 6.23
CA TYR A 415 -20.61 4.76 7.24
C TYR A 415 -19.95 4.54 8.58
N ILE A 416 -19.83 5.60 9.36
CA ILE A 416 -19.29 5.62 10.71
C ILE A 416 -20.47 5.90 11.63
N THR A 417 -20.66 5.02 12.60
CA THR A 417 -21.68 5.16 13.63
C THR A 417 -21.06 4.93 15.00
N GLY A 418 -21.58 5.63 16.00
CA GLY A 418 -21.08 5.54 17.37
C GLY A 418 -21.81 6.50 18.29
N ILE A 419 -21.49 6.44 19.58
CA ILE A 419 -22.08 7.33 20.60
C ILE A 419 -21.28 8.63 20.67
N GLY A 420 -21.97 9.74 20.88
CA GLY A 420 -21.36 11.06 21.03
C GLY A 420 -21.10 11.75 19.69
N SER A 421 -20.42 12.90 19.75
CA SER A 421 -20.22 13.79 18.60
C SER A 421 -18.88 13.58 17.90
N THR A 422 -18.17 12.49 18.21
CA THR A 422 -16.86 12.20 17.66
C THR A 422 -16.88 10.83 17.00
N GLY A 423 -16.47 10.76 15.74
CA GLY A 423 -16.28 9.53 15.00
C GLY A 423 -14.81 9.32 14.62
N VAL A 424 -14.39 8.09 14.37
CA VAL A 424 -13.06 7.79 13.84
C VAL A 424 -13.21 7.07 12.51
N ALA A 425 -12.62 7.65 11.46
CA ALA A 425 -12.59 7.05 10.15
C ALA A 425 -11.29 6.30 9.97
N VAL A 426 -11.36 5.05 9.51
CA VAL A 426 -10.22 4.32 8.96
C VAL A 426 -10.58 3.84 7.57
N GLU A 427 -9.82 4.29 6.57
CA GLU A 427 -10.04 3.94 5.18
C GLU A 427 -8.80 3.24 4.64
N ARG A 428 -9.01 2.13 3.93
CA ARG A 428 -7.94 1.48 3.17
C ARG A 428 -7.89 2.12 1.79
N VAL A 429 -6.74 2.66 1.45
CA VAL A 429 -6.48 3.33 0.18
C VAL A 429 -5.71 2.38 -0.72
N HIS A 430 -6.21 2.20 -1.95
CA HIS A 430 -5.60 1.36 -2.96
C HIS A 430 -5.06 2.23 -4.08
N THR A 431 -3.75 2.13 -4.35
CA THR A 431 -3.13 2.87 -5.45
C THR A 431 -3.42 2.26 -6.82
N MET A 432 -3.86 0.99 -6.88
CA MET A 432 -4.29 0.32 -8.11
C MET A 432 -3.28 0.49 -9.27
N ASP A 433 -3.73 0.96 -10.43
CA ASP A 433 -2.93 1.26 -11.61
C ASP A 433 -2.59 2.76 -11.74
N LEU A 434 -2.70 3.53 -10.65
CA LEU A 434 -2.30 4.94 -10.65
C LEU A 434 -0.81 5.07 -10.96
N LYS A 435 -0.50 6.07 -11.80
CA LYS A 435 0.86 6.36 -12.22
C LYS A 435 1.69 6.89 -11.05
N PRO A 436 3.00 6.61 -11.00
CA PRO A 436 3.89 7.25 -10.05
C PRO A 436 3.83 8.78 -10.14
N GLY A 437 4.01 9.45 -8.99
CA GLY A 437 3.99 10.91 -8.89
C GLY A 437 3.37 11.42 -7.59
N PRO A 438 3.26 12.74 -7.41
CA PRO A 438 2.67 13.35 -6.23
C PRO A 438 1.14 13.40 -6.30
N TYR A 439 0.49 13.03 -5.20
CA TYR A 439 -0.97 13.01 -5.05
C TYR A 439 -1.42 13.76 -3.81
N LEU A 440 -2.65 14.27 -3.88
CA LEU A 440 -3.40 14.82 -2.77
C LEU A 440 -4.55 13.86 -2.48
N LEU A 441 -4.60 13.34 -1.26
CA LEU A 441 -5.76 12.63 -0.74
C LEU A 441 -6.72 13.65 -0.12
N ILE A 442 -7.99 13.57 -0.48
CA ILE A 442 -9.07 14.40 0.04
C ILE A 442 -10.11 13.45 0.65
N SER A 443 -10.15 13.37 1.97
CA SER A 443 -11.23 12.70 2.69
C SER A 443 -12.38 13.67 2.90
N ARG A 444 -13.59 13.25 2.57
CA ARG A 444 -14.83 13.99 2.79
C ARG A 444 -15.72 13.23 3.76
N VAL A 445 -16.38 14.00 4.59
CA VAL A 445 -17.30 13.53 5.62
C VAL A 445 -18.60 14.25 5.41
N THR A 446 -19.69 13.50 5.31
CA THR A 446 -21.05 14.03 5.27
C THR A 446 -21.78 13.56 6.52
N ASP A 447 -22.18 14.50 7.36
CA ASP A 447 -23.05 14.19 8.49
C ASP A 447 -24.45 13.83 7.98
N MET A 448 -24.91 12.63 8.30
CA MET A 448 -26.20 12.10 7.81
C MET A 448 -27.39 12.53 8.69
N LEU A 449 -27.12 13.14 9.85
CA LEU A 449 -28.13 13.64 10.78
C LEU A 449 -28.31 15.15 10.71
N ALA A 450 -27.44 15.85 9.99
CA ALA A 450 -27.63 17.26 9.68
C ALA A 450 -28.86 17.47 8.78
N SER A 451 -29.55 18.59 8.98
CA SER A 451 -30.68 18.98 8.14
C SER A 451 -30.24 19.07 6.67
N PRO A 452 -31.09 18.76 5.66
CA PRO A 452 -30.74 18.93 4.25
C PRO A 452 -30.25 20.34 3.89
N ASP A 453 -30.75 21.36 4.59
CA ASP A 453 -30.35 22.77 4.42
C ASP A 453 -29.03 23.12 5.17
N ASP A 454 -28.51 22.20 5.98
CA ASP A 454 -27.36 22.37 6.86
C ASP A 454 -26.40 21.19 6.74
N SER A 455 -26.34 20.51 5.58
CA SER A 455 -25.47 19.36 5.39
C SER A 455 -24.00 19.80 5.50
N HIS A 456 -23.44 19.69 6.71
CA HIS A 456 -22.05 20.01 6.97
C HIS A 456 -21.18 18.94 6.34
N THR A 457 -20.65 19.26 5.16
CA THR A 457 -19.57 18.46 4.58
C THR A 457 -18.25 18.99 5.11
N ALA A 458 -17.54 18.16 5.86
CA ALA A 458 -16.18 18.47 6.26
C ALA A 458 -15.18 17.77 5.32
N SER A 459 -14.00 18.34 5.14
CA SER A 459 -12.94 17.72 4.35
C SER A 459 -11.60 17.85 5.04
N ALA A 460 -10.82 16.77 5.00
CA ALA A 460 -9.43 16.76 5.39
C ALA A 460 -8.57 16.36 4.19
N THR A 461 -7.36 16.92 4.11
CA THR A 461 -6.47 16.69 2.98
C THR A 461 -5.08 16.31 3.46
N ALA A 462 -4.43 15.39 2.75
CA ALA A 462 -3.04 15.07 2.99
C ALA A 462 -2.29 14.74 1.70
N GLU A 463 -1.03 15.15 1.66
CA GLU A 463 -0.16 14.90 0.51
C GLU A 463 0.61 13.60 0.67
N PHE A 464 0.77 12.86 -0.42
CA PHE A 464 1.61 11.67 -0.48
C PHE A 464 2.16 11.46 -1.90
N GLU A 465 3.11 10.54 -2.05
CA GLU A 465 3.77 10.23 -3.31
C GLU A 465 3.59 8.74 -3.66
N ILE A 466 3.24 8.45 -4.91
CA ILE A 466 3.26 7.10 -5.45
C ILE A 466 4.61 6.87 -6.13
N LEU A 467 5.37 5.90 -5.64
CA LEU A 467 6.64 5.47 -6.20
C LEU A 467 6.43 4.36 -7.25
N PRO A 468 7.38 4.17 -8.19
CA PRO A 468 7.35 3.02 -9.08
C PRO A 468 7.31 1.68 -8.32
N ARG A 469 6.69 0.68 -8.95
CA ARG A 469 6.72 -0.72 -8.49
C ARG A 469 8.19 -1.21 -8.48
N ARG A 470 8.53 -2.07 -7.51
CA ARG A 470 9.87 -2.67 -7.41
C ARG A 470 10.15 -3.66 -8.53
#